data_AF-A0A8C0ZQA4-F1
#
_entry.id   AF-A0A8C0ZQA4-F1
#
_cell.length_a   1.000
_cell.length_b   1.000
_cell.length_c   1.000
_cell.angle_alpha   90.00
_cell.angle_beta   90.00
_cell.angle_gamma   90.00
#
_symmetry.space_group_name_H-M   'P 1'
#
loop_
_entity.id
_entity.type
_entity.pdbx_description
1 polymer ?
#
loop_
_entity_poly.entity_id
_entity_poly.type
_entity_poly.pdbx_seq_one_letter_code
_entity_poly.pdbx_strand_id
1 'polypeptide(L)'
;KMDTLQPHSCTTPAGDLDKFIAELLQPNRQFLAQVNKAVNTICSFLRENCFRGSPIKVLKVVKGGSLAKGTALRGCSDADIVVFLSCFSHFSDQGSRRAEIISEIRAQLEACQQEQQFEVKFELSKWENPRVLHFSLTSQTMLGQSVDFDVLPAYDALGGVPGRGRTEHVSLGSFGSL
;
A
#
# COMPACT_ATOMS: atom_id res chain seq x y z
N LYS A 1 -9.75 7.38 29.77
CA LYS A 1 -8.74 8.46 29.84
C LYS A 1 -8.37 8.75 28.39
N MET A 2 -8.85 9.86 27.83
CA MET A 2 -8.45 10.32 26.50
C MET A 2 -7.09 10.97 26.68
N ASP A 3 -6.05 10.35 26.13
CA ASP A 3 -4.73 10.97 26.07
C ASP A 3 -4.78 12.08 25.02
N THR A 4 -4.76 13.31 25.51
CA THR A 4 -4.61 14.52 24.73
C THR A 4 -3.23 14.50 24.06
N LEU A 5 -3.17 14.12 22.78
CA LEU A 5 -2.04 14.41 21.90
C LEU A 5 -1.91 15.94 21.83
N GLN A 6 -1.03 16.52 22.64
CA GLN A 6 -0.57 17.89 22.47
C GLN A 6 0.07 18.01 21.09
N PRO A 7 -0.26 19.02 20.27
CA PRO A 7 0.39 19.20 18.98
C PRO A 7 1.82 19.72 19.23
N HIS A 8 2.75 18.79 19.48
CA HIS A 8 4.17 19.08 19.75
C HIS A 8 4.81 19.99 18.68
N SER A 9 4.24 19.98 17.45
CA SER A 9 4.69 20.77 16.31
C SER A 9 4.53 22.30 16.48
N CYS A 10 3.54 22.80 17.23
CA CYS A 10 3.37 24.26 17.38
C CYS A 10 4.35 24.90 18.38
N THR A 11 5.06 24.08 19.16
CA THR A 11 5.99 24.50 20.21
C THR A 11 7.45 24.22 19.88
N THR A 12 7.75 23.58 18.74
CA THR A 12 9.13 23.31 18.31
C THR A 12 9.78 24.60 17.80
N PRO A 13 10.92 25.03 18.36
CA PRO A 13 11.69 26.15 17.81
C PRO A 13 12.09 25.90 16.36
N ALA A 14 12.15 26.95 15.53
CA ALA A 14 12.49 26.81 14.11
C ALA A 14 13.84 26.10 13.87
N GLY A 15 14.82 26.32 14.75
CA GLY A 15 16.14 25.67 14.67
C GLY A 15 16.14 24.17 15.00
N ASP A 16 15.06 23.65 15.60
CA ASP A 16 14.94 22.25 16.01
C ASP A 16 14.01 21.44 15.09
N LEU A 17 13.51 22.03 14.00
CA LEU A 17 12.55 21.38 13.09
C LEU A 17 13.14 20.12 12.43
N ASP A 18 14.42 20.15 12.04
CA ASP A 18 15.07 18.98 11.44
C ASP A 18 15.16 17.82 12.43
N LYS A 19 15.47 18.12 13.70
CA LYS A 19 15.49 17.14 14.79
C LYS A 19 14.08 16.59 15.05
N PHE A 20 13.07 17.45 15.07
CA PHE A 20 11.68 17.04 15.21
C PHE A 20 11.24 16.10 14.08
N ILE A 21 11.60 16.42 12.84
CA ILE A 21 11.32 15.56 11.69
C ILE A 21 12.01 14.20 11.85
N ALA A 22 13.32 14.20 12.14
CA ALA A 22 14.10 12.97 12.24
C ALA A 22 13.66 12.05 13.39
N GLU A 23 13.32 12.61 14.55
CA GLU A 23 13.02 11.83 15.76
C GLU A 23 11.54 11.40 15.85
N LEU A 24 10.62 12.23 15.37
CA LEU A 24 9.18 12.04 15.61
C LEU A 24 8.38 11.73 14.33
N LEU A 25 8.76 12.28 13.18
CA LEU A 25 7.99 12.15 11.95
C LEU A 25 8.51 11.06 11.01
N GLN A 26 9.83 10.88 10.90
CA GLN A 26 10.39 9.89 9.99
C GLN A 26 10.05 8.46 10.45
N PRO A 27 9.50 7.61 9.57
CA PRO A 27 9.30 6.21 9.88
C PRO A 27 10.64 5.50 10.03
N ASN A 28 10.66 4.40 10.79
CA ASN A 28 11.90 3.67 11.00
C ASN A 28 12.39 3.01 9.70
N ARG A 29 13.67 3.22 9.35
CA ARG A 29 14.27 2.71 8.09
C ARG A 29 14.19 1.18 7.95
N GLN A 30 14.39 0.44 9.04
CA GLN A 30 14.28 -1.02 9.02
C GLN A 30 12.83 -1.45 8.78
N PHE A 31 11.87 -0.85 9.48
CA PHE A 31 10.46 -1.13 9.26
C PHE A 31 10.03 -0.83 7.82
N LEU A 32 10.47 0.30 7.25
CA LEU A 32 10.19 0.66 5.86
C LEU A 32 10.77 -0.35 4.86
N ALA A 33 11.97 -0.88 5.12
CA ALA A 33 12.54 -1.93 4.28
C ALA A 33 11.69 -3.22 4.32
N GLN A 34 11.19 -3.59 5.49
CA GLN A 34 10.31 -4.75 5.66
C GLN A 34 8.95 -4.55 4.98
N VAL A 35 8.35 -3.38 5.14
CA VAL A 35 7.11 -2.98 4.44
C VAL A 35 7.32 -3.03 2.94
N ASN A 36 8.43 -2.48 2.43
CA ASN A 36 8.74 -2.52 0.99
C ASN A 36 8.85 -3.93 0.44
N LYS A 37 9.50 -4.83 1.17
CA LYS A 37 9.60 -6.24 0.80
C LYS A 37 8.21 -6.89 0.78
N ALA A 38 7.41 -6.68 1.83
CA ALA A 38 6.05 -7.20 1.92
C ALA A 38 5.15 -6.71 0.77
N VAL A 39 5.16 -5.40 0.49
CA VAL A 39 4.38 -4.80 -0.60
C VAL A 39 4.83 -5.31 -1.96
N ASN A 40 6.14 -5.53 -2.16
CA ASN A 40 6.64 -6.15 -3.40
C ASN A 40 6.08 -7.56 -3.57
N THR A 41 6.14 -8.39 -2.52
CA THR A 41 5.56 -9.75 -2.54
C THR A 41 4.07 -9.71 -2.85
N ILE A 42 3.31 -8.84 -2.18
CA ILE A 42 1.86 -8.66 -2.41
C ILE A 42 1.60 -8.22 -3.86
N CYS A 43 2.34 -7.24 -4.39
CA CYS A 43 2.18 -6.75 -5.75
C CYS A 43 2.47 -7.85 -6.80
N SER A 44 3.51 -8.65 -6.59
CA SER A 44 3.83 -9.78 -7.47
C SER A 44 2.73 -10.85 -7.41
N PHE A 45 2.28 -11.20 -6.19
CA PHE A 45 1.20 -12.16 -6.01
C PHE A 45 -0.09 -11.71 -6.71
N LEU A 46 -0.45 -10.42 -6.56
CA LEU A 46 -1.61 -9.84 -7.24
C LEU A 46 -1.51 -9.97 -8.76
N ARG A 47 -0.32 -9.72 -9.34
CA ARG A 47 -0.10 -9.83 -10.78
C ARG A 47 -0.15 -11.27 -11.30
N GLU A 48 0.41 -12.22 -10.56
CA GLU A 48 0.70 -13.56 -11.06
C GLU A 48 -0.32 -14.63 -10.66
N ASN A 49 -1.03 -14.40 -9.55
CA ASN A 49 -1.89 -15.42 -8.92
C ASN A 49 -3.35 -14.97 -8.77
N CYS A 50 -3.61 -13.66 -8.59
CA CYS A 50 -4.94 -13.18 -8.18
C CYS A 50 -6.11 -13.56 -9.09
N PHE A 51 -5.86 -13.76 -10.39
CA PHE A 51 -6.90 -14.19 -11.34
C PHE A 51 -6.43 -15.39 -12.17
N ARG A 52 -5.55 -16.22 -11.60
CA ARG A 52 -5.03 -17.41 -12.28
C ARG A 52 -6.19 -18.38 -12.57
N GLY A 53 -6.36 -18.75 -13.83
CA GLY A 53 -7.47 -19.60 -14.27
C GLY A 53 -8.78 -18.86 -14.60
N SER A 54 -8.80 -17.53 -14.47
CA SER A 54 -9.90 -16.67 -14.90
C SER A 54 -9.57 -15.99 -16.25
N PRO A 55 -10.58 -15.59 -17.06
CA PRO A 55 -10.34 -14.73 -18.22
C PRO A 55 -9.87 -13.31 -17.85
N ILE A 56 -9.98 -12.92 -16.58
CA ILE A 56 -9.53 -11.61 -16.08
C ILE A 56 -8.01 -11.58 -16.00
N LYS A 57 -7.39 -10.53 -16.53
CA LYS A 57 -5.95 -10.29 -16.45
C LYS A 57 -5.65 -9.05 -15.62
N VAL A 58 -4.62 -9.13 -14.79
CA VAL A 58 -4.02 -7.94 -14.18
C VAL A 58 -3.12 -7.28 -15.22
N LEU A 59 -3.53 -6.11 -15.69
CA LEU A 59 -2.79 -5.34 -16.68
C LEU A 59 -1.56 -4.67 -16.06
N LYS A 60 -1.74 -4.13 -14.85
CA LYS A 60 -0.75 -3.29 -14.17
C LYS A 60 -1.10 -3.16 -12.69
N VAL A 61 -0.09 -3.06 -11.85
CA VAL A 61 -0.24 -2.71 -10.42
C VAL A 61 0.63 -1.50 -10.11
N VAL A 62 0.03 -0.45 -9.56
CA VAL A 62 0.72 0.81 -9.20
C VAL A 62 0.62 1.03 -7.72
N LYS A 63 1.71 1.55 -7.13
CA LYS A 63 1.75 2.00 -5.74
C LYS A 63 1.55 3.51 -5.70
N GLY A 64 0.60 3.96 -4.89
CA GLY A 64 0.26 5.35 -4.63
C GLY A 64 0.38 5.68 -3.15
N GLY A 65 -0.27 6.77 -2.72
CA GLY A 65 -0.21 7.27 -1.35
C GLY A 65 1.14 7.85 -0.90
N SER A 66 1.20 8.23 0.37
CA SER A 66 2.35 8.88 1.01
C SER A 66 3.60 8.00 1.02
N LEU A 67 3.42 6.69 1.19
CA LEU A 67 4.51 5.72 1.18
C LEU A 67 5.21 5.71 -0.18
N ALA A 68 4.47 5.56 -1.28
CA ALA A 68 5.05 5.53 -2.62
C ALA A 68 5.74 6.85 -3.02
N LYS A 69 5.25 7.98 -2.48
CA LYS A 69 5.79 9.32 -2.75
C LYS A 69 7.02 9.67 -1.90
N GLY A 70 7.36 8.86 -0.89
CA GLY A 70 8.47 9.15 0.02
C GLY A 70 8.15 10.20 1.09
N THR A 71 6.86 10.46 1.36
CA THR A 71 6.39 11.41 2.38
C THR A 71 5.70 10.69 3.55
N ALA A 72 6.03 9.42 3.76
CA ALA A 72 5.48 8.61 4.84
C ALA A 72 5.82 9.21 6.21
N LEU A 73 4.82 9.29 7.09
CA LEU A 73 4.97 9.69 8.49
C LEU A 73 4.84 8.49 9.42
N ARG A 74 5.63 8.46 10.49
CA ARG A 74 5.57 7.43 11.52
C ARG A 74 4.15 7.31 12.08
N GLY A 75 3.56 6.11 11.97
CA GLY A 75 2.26 5.77 12.56
C GLY A 75 1.03 6.39 11.88
N CYS A 76 1.20 7.20 10.83
CA CYS A 76 0.12 7.86 10.08
C CYS A 76 0.37 7.80 8.56
N SER A 77 0.98 6.71 8.09
CA SER A 77 1.27 6.53 6.67
C SER A 77 0.18 5.71 6.00
N ASP A 78 -0.30 6.24 4.87
CA ASP A 78 -1.23 5.54 3.97
C ASP A 78 -0.57 5.28 2.62
N ALA A 79 -0.93 4.15 2.02
CA ALA A 79 -0.48 3.74 0.69
C ALA A 79 -1.62 3.13 -0.14
N ASP A 80 -1.64 3.44 -1.42
CA ASP A 80 -2.64 2.87 -2.34
C ASP A 80 -1.99 1.79 -3.20
N ILE A 81 -2.67 0.67 -3.42
CA ILE A 81 -2.30 -0.33 -4.43
C ILE A 81 -3.40 -0.35 -5.49
N VAL A 82 -3.14 0.28 -6.63
CA VAL A 82 -4.09 0.35 -7.74
C VAL A 82 -3.87 -0.83 -8.68
N VAL A 83 -4.86 -1.70 -8.82
CA VAL A 83 -4.83 -2.91 -9.66
C VAL A 83 -5.68 -2.69 -10.90
N PHE A 84 -5.03 -2.54 -12.05
CA PHE A 84 -5.70 -2.36 -13.33
C PHE A 84 -6.08 -3.71 -13.92
N LEU A 85 -7.35 -3.90 -14.26
CA LEU A 85 -7.90 -5.19 -14.69
C LEU A 85 -8.48 -5.12 -16.11
N SER A 86 -8.26 -6.18 -16.90
CA SER A 86 -8.77 -6.29 -18.27
C SER A 86 -10.29 -6.40 -18.36
N CYS A 87 -10.96 -6.63 -17.25
CA CYS A 87 -12.39 -6.85 -17.16
C CYS A 87 -13.20 -5.55 -17.06
N PHE A 88 -12.51 -4.41 -16.87
CA PHE A 88 -13.11 -3.08 -16.94
C PHE A 88 -12.78 -2.48 -18.31
N SER A 89 -13.81 -2.18 -19.10
CA SER A 89 -13.68 -1.51 -20.40
C SER A 89 -14.05 -0.02 -20.30
N HIS A 90 -14.86 0.33 -19.30
CA HIS A 90 -15.33 1.69 -19.02
C HIS A 90 -15.30 1.98 -17.52
N PHE A 91 -15.35 3.26 -17.14
CA PHE A 91 -15.47 3.67 -15.73
C PHE A 91 -16.71 3.09 -15.04
N SER A 92 -17.82 2.92 -15.76
CA SER A 92 -19.07 2.35 -15.24
C SER A 92 -18.92 0.88 -14.80
N ASP A 93 -18.02 0.12 -15.42
CA ASP A 93 -17.82 -1.31 -15.13
C ASP A 93 -17.23 -1.53 -13.74
N GLN A 94 -16.50 -0.52 -13.23
CA GLN A 94 -16.02 -0.54 -11.84
C GLN A 94 -17.16 -0.53 -10.85
N GLY A 95 -18.31 0.06 -11.17
CA GLY A 95 -19.44 0.14 -10.26
C GLY A 95 -20.16 -1.20 -10.11
N SER A 96 -20.44 -1.88 -11.23
CA SER A 96 -21.25 -3.12 -11.24
C SER A 96 -20.49 -4.35 -10.77
N ARG A 97 -19.18 -4.44 -11.02
CA ARG A 97 -18.37 -5.63 -10.73
C ARG A 97 -17.43 -5.48 -9.53
N ARG A 98 -17.44 -4.32 -8.87
CA ARG A 98 -16.47 -4.00 -7.80
C ARG A 98 -16.45 -5.00 -6.67
N ALA A 99 -17.63 -5.37 -6.18
CA ALA A 99 -17.77 -6.23 -5.02
C ALA A 99 -17.20 -7.63 -5.30
N GLU A 100 -17.51 -8.20 -6.46
CA GLU A 100 -16.97 -9.49 -6.93
C GLU A 100 -15.44 -9.43 -7.02
N ILE A 101 -14.91 -8.40 -7.66
CA ILE A 101 -13.46 -8.23 -7.83
C ILE A 101 -12.75 -8.03 -6.49
N ILE A 102 -13.31 -7.23 -5.58
CA ILE A 102 -12.74 -7.02 -4.24
C ILE A 102 -12.78 -8.32 -3.43
N SER A 103 -13.85 -9.10 -3.55
CA SER A 103 -13.96 -10.40 -2.89
C SER A 103 -12.90 -11.38 -3.39
N GLU A 104 -12.65 -11.42 -4.70
CA GLU A 104 -11.59 -12.26 -5.26
C GLU A 104 -10.21 -11.79 -4.77
N ILE A 105 -9.91 -10.49 -4.86
CA ILE A 105 -8.64 -9.93 -4.36
C ILE A 105 -8.45 -10.25 -2.88
N ARG A 106 -9.51 -10.18 -2.07
CA ARG A 106 -9.47 -10.55 -0.65
C ARG A 106 -9.05 -12.01 -0.47
N ALA A 107 -9.76 -12.94 -1.10
CA ALA A 107 -9.44 -14.37 -1.00
C ALA A 107 -7.99 -14.67 -1.39
N GLN A 108 -7.50 -13.98 -2.42
CA GLN A 108 -6.13 -14.11 -2.91
C GLN A 108 -5.10 -13.51 -1.95
N LEU A 109 -5.40 -12.38 -1.30
CA LEU A 109 -4.52 -11.84 -0.25
C LEU A 109 -4.53 -12.70 1.01
N GLU A 110 -5.64 -13.35 1.36
CA GLU A 110 -5.72 -14.32 2.45
C GLU A 110 -4.85 -15.55 2.14
N ALA A 111 -4.90 -16.07 0.91
CA ALA A 111 -4.02 -17.14 0.45
C ALA A 111 -2.54 -16.70 0.48
N CYS A 112 -2.23 -15.50 -0.02
CA CYS A 112 -0.89 -14.92 0.03
C CYS A 112 -0.36 -14.83 1.46
N GLN A 113 -1.20 -14.42 2.41
CA GLN A 113 -0.86 -14.34 3.83
C GLN A 113 -0.53 -15.72 4.43
N GLN A 114 -1.17 -16.79 3.96
CA GLN A 114 -0.91 -18.16 4.41
C GLN A 114 0.31 -18.80 3.73
N GLU A 115 0.52 -18.51 2.45
CA GLU A 115 1.59 -19.12 1.64
C GLU A 115 2.95 -18.42 1.79
N GLN A 116 2.96 -17.13 2.12
CA GLN A 116 4.17 -16.31 2.18
C GLN A 116 4.56 -15.97 3.62
N GLN A 117 5.87 -15.85 3.86
CA GLN A 117 6.38 -15.36 5.14
C GLN A 117 6.65 -13.86 5.07
N PHE A 118 6.03 -13.12 5.99
CA PHE A 118 6.21 -11.68 6.13
C PHE A 118 6.98 -11.35 7.41
N GLU A 119 7.93 -10.41 7.30
CA GLU A 119 8.66 -9.86 8.45
C GLU A 119 7.81 -8.84 9.24
N VAL A 120 6.68 -8.42 8.67
CA VAL A 120 5.67 -7.57 9.28
C VAL A 120 4.41 -8.39 9.55
N LYS A 121 3.64 -7.97 10.54
CA LYS A 121 2.30 -8.50 10.77
C LYS A 121 1.38 -7.93 9.68
N PHE A 122 0.87 -8.80 8.82
CA PHE A 122 -0.11 -8.46 7.79
C PHE A 122 -1.51 -8.71 8.37
N GLU A 123 -2.36 -7.69 8.41
CA GLU A 123 -3.76 -7.81 8.87
C GLU A 123 -4.73 -7.28 7.81
N LEU A 124 -5.52 -8.17 7.20
CA LEU A 124 -6.62 -7.79 6.32
C LEU A 124 -7.81 -7.27 7.13
N SER A 125 -8.44 -6.19 6.65
CA SER A 125 -9.63 -5.64 7.32
C SER A 125 -10.77 -6.67 7.28
N LYS A 126 -11.47 -6.84 8.40
CA LYS A 126 -12.70 -7.66 8.44
C LYS A 126 -13.92 -6.92 7.89
N TRP A 127 -13.82 -5.59 7.75
CA TRP A 127 -14.90 -4.76 7.25
C TRP A 127 -14.96 -4.82 5.73
N GLU A 128 -16.12 -5.21 5.22
CA GLU A 128 -16.39 -5.18 3.78
C GLU A 128 -16.67 -3.74 3.34
N ASN A 129 -15.85 -3.26 2.40
CA ASN A 129 -16.09 -2.01 1.72
C ASN A 129 -16.16 -2.31 0.21
N PRO A 130 -17.26 -1.97 -0.48
CA PRO A 130 -17.42 -2.29 -1.89
C PRO A 130 -16.51 -1.46 -2.80
N ARG A 131 -15.75 -0.50 -2.28
CA ARG A 131 -14.88 0.38 -3.07
C ARG A 131 -13.39 0.08 -2.93
N VAL A 132 -12.97 -0.38 -1.75
CA VAL A 132 -11.56 -0.56 -1.40
C VAL A 132 -11.40 -1.83 -0.57
N LEU A 133 -10.30 -2.55 -0.74
CA LEU A 133 -9.90 -3.58 0.20
C LEU A 133 -8.79 -3.03 1.09
N HIS A 134 -9.07 -2.94 2.39
CA HIS A 134 -8.14 -2.35 3.35
C HIS A 134 -7.31 -3.43 4.04
N PHE A 135 -6.03 -3.14 4.29
CA PHE A 135 -5.18 -3.94 5.17
C PHE A 135 -4.09 -3.09 5.82
N SER A 136 -3.50 -3.58 6.91
CA SER A 136 -2.39 -2.93 7.57
C SER A 136 -1.15 -3.83 7.61
N LEU A 137 0.03 -3.21 7.53
CA LEU A 137 1.32 -3.84 7.78
C LEU A 137 1.95 -3.23 9.02
N THR A 138 2.05 -4.02 10.08
CA THR A 138 2.51 -3.56 11.40
C THR A 138 3.85 -4.19 11.75
N SER A 139 4.76 -3.45 12.37
CA SER A 139 6.01 -4.03 12.87
C SER A 139 5.73 -5.04 13.99
N GLN A 140 6.43 -6.18 13.95
CA GLN A 140 6.35 -7.18 15.02
C GLN A 140 7.25 -6.84 16.22
N THR A 141 8.23 -5.96 16.03
CA THR A 141 9.28 -5.66 17.01
C THR A 141 9.25 -4.21 17.49
N MET A 142 8.66 -3.29 16.72
CA MET A 142 8.65 -1.85 17.02
C MET A 142 7.23 -1.35 17.26
N LEU A 143 6.96 -0.89 18.48
CA LEU A 143 5.65 -0.33 18.83
C LEU A 143 5.35 0.97 18.07
N GLY A 144 4.10 1.12 17.62
CA GLY A 144 3.61 2.31 16.92
C GLY A 144 4.09 2.45 15.47
N GLN A 145 4.66 1.40 14.87
CA GLN A 145 5.02 1.36 13.46
C GLN A 145 3.97 0.55 12.70
N SER A 146 3.13 1.24 11.92
CA SER A 146 2.14 0.66 11.01
C SER A 146 2.06 1.47 9.73
N VAL A 147 1.65 0.82 8.65
CA VAL A 147 1.23 1.48 7.41
C VAL A 147 -0.09 0.84 6.97
N ASP A 148 -1.05 1.69 6.64
CA ASP A 148 -2.35 1.28 6.16
C ASP A 148 -2.39 1.32 4.63
N PHE A 149 -3.06 0.33 4.04
CA PHE A 149 -3.11 0.12 2.60
C PHE A 149 -4.54 -0.04 2.12
N ASP A 150 -4.86 0.65 1.04
CA ASP A 150 -6.08 0.44 0.27
C ASP A 150 -5.75 -0.17 -1.09
N VAL A 151 -6.36 -1.32 -1.40
CA VAL A 151 -6.30 -1.94 -2.73
C VAL A 151 -7.51 -1.51 -3.54
N LEU A 152 -7.24 -0.96 -4.72
CA LEU A 152 -8.20 -0.27 -5.58
C LEU A 152 -8.24 -0.93 -6.96
N PRO A 153 -9.26 -1.74 -7.28
CA PRO A 153 -9.45 -2.21 -8.64
C PRO A 153 -9.85 -1.06 -9.57
N ALA A 154 -9.16 -0.95 -10.71
CA ALA A 154 -9.26 0.21 -11.60
C ALA A 154 -9.31 -0.14 -13.10
N TYR A 155 -9.93 0.77 -13.87
CA TYR A 155 -9.99 0.77 -15.33
C TYR A 155 -8.77 1.56 -15.82
N ASP A 156 -8.03 1.02 -16.79
CA ASP A 156 -6.84 1.67 -17.32
C ASP A 156 -7.19 2.70 -18.40
N ALA A 157 -7.74 3.84 -17.96
CA ALA A 157 -8.14 4.92 -18.87
C ALA A 157 -6.96 5.58 -19.60
N LEU A 158 -5.73 5.42 -19.08
CA LEU A 158 -4.53 5.99 -19.68
C LEU A 158 -3.87 5.02 -20.68
N GLY A 159 -4.29 3.75 -20.69
CA GLY A 159 -3.77 2.71 -21.54
C GLY A 159 -2.27 2.43 -21.35
N GLY A 160 -1.74 1.59 -22.23
CA GLY A 160 -0.32 1.33 -22.31
C GLY A 160 0.40 2.49 -22.99
N VAL A 161 1.09 3.33 -22.22
CA VAL A 161 2.07 4.26 -22.79
C VAL A 161 3.18 3.41 -23.44
N PRO A 162 3.36 3.41 -24.77
CA PRO A 162 4.45 2.67 -25.40
C PRO A 162 5.73 3.46 -25.12
N GLY A 163 6.44 3.09 -24.05
CA GLY A 163 7.66 3.81 -23.66
C GLY A 163 8.27 3.47 -22.30
N ARG A 164 7.60 2.69 -21.44
CA ARG A 164 8.21 2.20 -20.20
C ARG A 164 7.99 0.70 -19.99
N GLY A 165 8.39 -0.05 -21.02
CA GLY A 165 8.75 -1.45 -20.88
C GLY A 165 10.06 -1.57 -20.09
N ARG A 166 10.01 -1.27 -18.79
CA ARG A 166 10.90 -1.85 -17.80
C ARG A 166 10.03 -2.23 -16.63
N THR A 167 10.29 -3.41 -16.09
CA THR A 167 10.01 -3.79 -14.72
C THR A 167 10.54 -2.68 -13.81
N GLU A 168 9.81 -1.58 -13.69
CA GLU A 168 10.06 -0.61 -12.67
C GLU A 168 9.55 -1.30 -11.41
N HIS A 169 10.47 -1.99 -10.75
CA HIS A 169 10.65 -1.72 -9.33
C HIS A 169 10.58 -0.20 -9.20
N VAL A 170 9.38 0.34 -9.00
CA VAL A 170 9.23 1.60 -8.29
C VAL A 170 9.72 1.22 -6.91
N SER A 171 11.04 1.30 -6.75
CA SER A 171 11.67 1.47 -5.46
C SER A 171 10.93 2.64 -4.87
N LEU A 172 10.15 2.34 -3.85
CA LEU A 172 9.70 3.34 -2.91
C LEU A 172 10.91 4.22 -2.63
N GLY A 173 10.79 5.53 -2.89
CA GLY A 173 11.93 6.43 -3.07
C GLY A 173 13.07 6.08 -2.13
N SER A 174 14.26 5.81 -2.70
CA SER A 174 15.47 5.61 -1.90
C SER A 174 15.55 6.72 -0.88
N PHE A 175 15.55 6.34 0.41
CA PHE A 175 15.73 7.28 1.52
C PHE A 175 17.02 8.05 1.27
N GLY A 176 16.88 9.29 0.80
CA GLY A 176 17.98 10.23 0.68
C GLY A 176 18.58 10.41 2.07
N SER A 177 19.87 10.09 2.18
CA SER A 177 20.66 10.52 3.32
C SER A 177 20.75 12.04 3.27
N LEU A 178 20.10 12.70 4.20
CA LEU A 178 20.52 13.99 4.75
C LEU A 178 20.92 13.72 6.19
#